data_AF-A0A1N6DP68-F1
#
_entry.id   AF-A0A1N6DP68-F1
#
_cell.length_a   1.000
_cell.length_b   1.000
_cell.length_c   1.000
_cell.angle_alpha   90.00
_cell.angle_beta   90.00
_cell.angle_gamma   90.00
#
_symmetry.space_group_name_H-M   'P 1'
#
loop_
_entity.id
_entity.type
_entity.pdbx_description
1 polymer ?
#
loop_
_entity_poly.entity_id
_entity_poly.type
_entity_poly.pdbx_seq_one_letter_code
_entity_poly.pdbx_strand_id
1 'polypeptide(L)'
;MKTLAYEKNIERLKAKYRTFSNVARYMRMDVRHFRYQRRTPNKFGLHRVSQATKIMRLRMLLNVLCEEYGISRDTMAEAMRKADARIMSGKS
;
A
#
# COMPACT_ATOMS: atom_id res chain seq x y z
N MET A 1 -15.11 -11.71 -10.50
CA MET A 1 -15.03 -12.69 -9.40
C MET A 1 -14.10 -12.16 -8.32
N LYS A 2 -14.46 -12.28 -7.03
CA LYS A 2 -13.56 -11.95 -5.92
C LYS A 2 -12.49 -13.02 -5.79
N THR A 3 -11.27 -12.63 -5.47
CA THR A 3 -10.18 -13.56 -5.20
C THR A 3 -9.86 -13.57 -3.70
N LEU A 4 -9.36 -14.70 -3.20
CA LEU A 4 -8.90 -14.81 -1.81
C LEU A 4 -7.84 -13.74 -1.46
N ALA A 5 -6.96 -13.42 -2.44
CA ALA A 5 -5.95 -12.39 -2.29
C ALA A 5 -6.57 -10.99 -2.08
N TYR A 6 -7.65 -10.68 -2.80
CA TYR A 6 -8.38 -9.43 -2.64
C TYR A 6 -8.97 -9.29 -1.23
N GLU A 7 -9.62 -10.34 -0.73
CA GLU A 7 -10.25 -10.33 0.59
C GLU A 7 -9.20 -10.18 1.69
N LYS A 8 -8.09 -10.92 1.63
CA LYS A 8 -6.97 -10.77 2.56
C LYS A 8 -6.41 -9.34 2.55
N ASN A 9 -6.31 -8.71 1.38
CA ASN A 9 -5.81 -7.34 1.27
C ASN A 9 -6.79 -6.31 1.85
N ILE A 10 -8.09 -6.47 1.61
CA ILE A 10 -9.14 -5.65 2.25
C ILE A 10 -9.09 -5.77 3.77
N GLU A 11 -8.97 -6.98 4.31
CA GLU A 11 -8.92 -7.18 5.77
C GLU A 11 -7.65 -6.60 6.39
N ARG A 12 -6.49 -6.71 5.72
CA ARG A 12 -5.25 -6.02 6.16
C ARG A 12 -5.42 -4.51 6.20
N LEU A 13 -6.00 -3.92 5.15
CA LEU A 13 -6.28 -2.48 5.10
C LEU A 13 -7.24 -2.10 6.23
N LYS A 14 -8.30 -2.87 6.45
CA LYS A 14 -9.26 -2.64 7.53
C LYS A 14 -8.59 -2.72 8.89
N ALA A 15 -7.71 -3.69 9.13
CA ALA A 15 -6.97 -3.80 10.38
C ALA A 15 -6.14 -2.54 10.67
N LYS A 16 -5.46 -1.97 9.66
CA LYS A 16 -4.67 -0.74 9.82
C LYS A 16 -5.54 0.51 9.98
N TYR A 17 -6.61 0.64 9.20
CA TYR A 17 -7.42 1.87 9.12
C TYR A 17 -8.72 1.81 9.95
N ARG A 18 -8.95 0.71 10.67
CA ARG A 18 -10.09 0.39 11.56
C ARG A 18 -11.43 0.17 10.85
N THR A 19 -11.80 1.07 9.94
CA THR A 19 -13.12 1.05 9.28
C THR A 19 -12.99 1.04 7.76
N PHE A 20 -13.98 0.46 7.08
CA PHE A 20 -14.05 0.49 5.61
C PHE A 20 -14.16 1.91 5.05
N SER A 21 -14.76 2.86 5.79
CA SER A 21 -14.80 4.26 5.40
C SER A 21 -13.40 4.88 5.41
N ASN A 22 -12.57 4.55 6.41
CA ASN A 22 -11.17 5.00 6.45
C ASN A 22 -10.32 4.32 5.38
N VAL A 23 -10.56 3.05 5.08
CA VAL A 23 -9.91 2.37 3.94
C VAL A 23 -10.24 3.10 2.63
N ALA A 24 -11.51 3.45 2.41
CA ALA A 24 -11.93 4.21 1.23
C ALA A 24 -11.22 5.58 1.14
N ARG A 25 -11.14 6.32 2.26
CA ARG A 25 -10.40 7.59 2.35
C ARG A 25 -8.91 7.43 2.04
N TYR A 26 -8.26 6.42 2.63
CA TYR A 26 -6.86 6.10 2.37
C TYR A 26 -6.61 5.81 0.88
N MET A 27 -7.53 5.06 0.26
CA MET A 27 -7.51 4.73 -1.17
C MET A 27 -7.94 5.90 -2.07
N ARG A 28 -8.26 7.08 -1.52
CA ARG A 28 -8.82 8.23 -2.25
C ARG A 28 -10.01 7.85 -3.12
N MET A 29 -10.93 7.09 -2.54
CA MET A 29 -12.11 6.58 -3.22
C MET A 29 -13.36 6.97 -2.44
N ASP A 30 -14.42 7.33 -3.18
CA ASP A 30 -15.72 7.58 -2.57
C ASP A 30 -16.18 6.35 -1.76
N VAL A 31 -16.79 6.59 -0.60
CA VAL A 31 -17.16 5.52 0.34
C VAL A 31 -18.27 4.64 -0.24
N ARG A 32 -19.23 5.21 -0.98
CA ARG A 32 -20.30 4.43 -1.61
C ARG A 32 -19.73 3.58 -2.75
N HIS A 33 -18.86 4.17 -3.57
CA HIS A 33 -18.16 3.46 -4.63
C HIS A 33 -17.27 2.32 -4.07
N PHE A 34 -16.55 2.56 -2.98
CA PHE A 34 -15.77 1.52 -2.28
C PHE A 34 -16.66 0.37 -1.82
N ARG A 35 -17.81 0.66 -1.20
CA ARG A 35 -18.74 -0.37 -0.72
C ARG A 35 -19.27 -1.22 -1.86
N TYR A 36 -19.60 -0.60 -3.01
CA TYR A 36 -19.99 -1.30 -4.22
C TYR A 36 -18.86 -2.20 -4.74
N GLN A 37 -17.67 -1.65 -4.97
CA GLN A 37 -16.50 -2.40 -5.44
C GLN A 37 -16.10 -3.54 -4.49
N ARG A 38 -16.26 -3.38 -3.17
CA ARG A 38 -16.02 -4.45 -2.20
C ARG A 38 -17.02 -5.60 -2.34
N ARG A 39 -18.26 -5.33 -2.76
CA ARG A 39 -19.29 -6.36 -2.98
C ARG A 39 -19.13 -7.02 -4.35
N THR A 40 -18.80 -6.25 -5.38
CA THR A 40 -18.70 -6.69 -6.76
C THR A 40 -17.47 -6.06 -7.44
N PRO A 41 -16.25 -6.55 -7.14
CA PRO A 41 -15.05 -5.91 -7.66
C PRO A 41 -14.85 -6.22 -9.14
N ASN A 42 -14.51 -5.16 -9.87
CA ASN A 42 -13.96 -5.28 -11.22
C ASN A 42 -12.42 -5.29 -11.18
N LYS A 43 -11.77 -5.49 -12.33
CA LYS A 43 -10.31 -5.55 -12.46
C LYS A 43 -9.61 -4.32 -11.86
N PHE A 44 -10.18 -3.13 -12.04
CA PHE A 44 -9.65 -1.88 -11.48
C PHE A 44 -9.75 -1.85 -9.95
N GLY A 45 -10.88 -2.27 -9.38
CA GLY A 45 -11.09 -2.37 -7.94
C GLY A 45 -10.12 -3.37 -7.28
N LEU A 46 -9.89 -4.52 -7.92
CA LEU A 46 -8.90 -5.51 -7.48
C LEU A 46 -7.48 -4.90 -7.48
N HIS A 47 -7.10 -4.24 -8.57
CA HIS A 47 -5.78 -3.62 -8.70
C HIS A 47 -5.56 -2.50 -7.68
N ARG A 48 -6.55 -1.62 -7.49
CA ARG A 48 -6.48 -0.52 -6.51
C ARG A 48 -6.27 -1.02 -5.09
N VAL A 49 -6.98 -2.06 -4.68
CA VAL A 49 -6.80 -2.68 -3.35
C VAL A 49 -5.39 -3.26 -3.22
N SER A 50 -4.91 -3.98 -4.23
CA SER A 50 -3.55 -4.53 -4.23
C SER A 50 -2.48 -3.44 -4.07
N GLN A 51 -2.60 -2.35 -4.85
CA GLN A 51 -1.68 -1.20 -4.78
C GLN A 51 -1.74 -0.51 -3.40
N ALA A 52 -2.95 -0.26 -2.89
CA ALA A 52 -3.13 0.34 -1.57
C ALA A 52 -2.46 -0.51 -0.47
N THR A 53 -2.60 -1.84 -0.52
CA THR A 53 -1.94 -2.72 0.45
C THR A 53 -0.41 -2.71 0.30
N LYS A 54 0.13 -2.66 -0.92
CA LYS A 54 1.58 -2.53 -1.14
C LYS A 54 2.14 -1.25 -0.54
N ILE A 55 1.49 -0.11 -0.81
CA ILE A 55 1.90 1.20 -0.27
C ILE A 55 1.81 1.20 1.26
N MET A 56 0.74 0.65 1.83
CA MET A 56 0.59 0.53 3.29
C MET A 56 1.74 -0.28 3.90
N ARG A 57 2.08 -1.44 3.32
CA ARG A 57 3.18 -2.29 3.79
C ARG A 57 4.54 -1.59 3.69
N LEU A 58 4.80 -0.89 2.59
CA LEU A 58 6.03 -0.11 2.42
C LEU A 58 6.15 0.96 3.50
N ARG A 59 5.09 1.72 3.77
CA ARG A 59 5.09 2.73 4.84
C ARG A 59 5.34 2.11 6.22
N MET A 60 4.75 0.95 6.50
CA MET A 60 4.99 0.24 7.76
C MET A 60 6.45 -0.22 7.88
N LEU A 61 7.02 -0.78 6.81
CA LEU A 61 8.41 -1.19 6.79
C LEU A 61 9.35 0.00 7.03
N LEU A 62 9.11 1.12 6.34
CA LEU A 62 9.91 2.34 6.54
C LEU A 62 9.84 2.84 7.98
N ASN A 63 8.67 2.78 8.62
CA ASN A 63 8.53 3.14 10.03
C ASN A 63 9.32 2.19 10.94
N VAL A 64 9.23 0.87 10.73
CA VAL A 64 10.01 -0.13 11.50
C VAL A 64 11.52 0.14 11.36
N LEU A 65 11.99 0.41 10.14
CA LEU A 65 13.39 0.75 9.91
C LEU A 65 13.84 2.02 10.66
N CYS A 66 12.95 3.02 10.79
CA CYS A 66 13.24 4.22 11.58
C CYS A 66 13.23 3.92 13.09
N GLU A 67 12.15 3.30 13.57
CA GLU A 67 11.81 3.20 14.99
C GLU A 67 12.60 2.09 15.70
N GLU A 68 12.76 0.93 15.05
CA GLU A 68 13.41 -0.24 15.65
C GLU A 68 14.89 -0.37 15.26
N TYR A 69 15.23 0.03 14.02
CA TYR A 69 16.60 -0.11 13.50
C TYR A 69 17.39 1.21 13.49
N GLY A 70 16.80 2.32 13.95
CA GLY A 70 17.47 3.61 14.06
C GLY A 70 17.92 4.21 12.72
N ILE A 71 17.37 3.76 11.60
CA ILE A 71 17.74 4.28 10.28
C ILE A 71 17.14 5.68 10.12
N SER A 72 18.01 6.69 9.99
CA SER A 72 17.56 8.06 9.79
C SER A 72 16.85 8.23 8.44
N ARG A 73 15.95 9.22 8.37
CA ARG A 73 15.26 9.57 7.12
C ARG A 73 16.22 9.98 6.00
N ASP A 74 17.32 10.65 6.36
CA ASP A 74 18.34 11.10 5.43
C ASP A 74 19.08 9.91 4.81
N THR A 75 19.46 8.91 5.61
CA THR A 75 20.08 7.67 5.13
C THR A 75 19.15 6.93 4.17
N MET A 76 17.85 6.85 4.47
CA MET A 76 16.89 6.23 3.54
C MET A 76 16.75 7.02 2.24
N ALA A 77 16.70 8.35 2.29
CA ALA A 77 16.62 9.19 1.10
C ALA A 77 17.87 9.05 0.22
N GLU A 78 19.06 8.93 0.82
CA GLU A 78 20.29 8.62 0.10
C GLU A 78 20.26 7.21 -0.53
N ALA A 79 19.83 6.20 0.23
CA ALA A 79 19.69 4.84 -0.28
C ALA A 79 18.74 4.76 -1.48
N MET A 80 17.61 5.46 -1.43
CA MET A 80 16.67 5.56 -2.54
C MET A 80 17.30 6.21 -3.78
N ARG A 81 18.02 7.33 -3.62
CA ARG A 81 18.74 7.97 -4.74
C ARG A 81 19.77 7.02 -5.39
N LYS A 82 20.49 6.23 -4.58
CA LYS A 82 21.43 5.22 -5.08
C LYS A 82 20.70 4.09 -5.83
N ALA A 83 19.55 3.64 -5.32
CA ALA A 83 18.74 2.63 -6.00
C ALA A 83 18.21 3.13 -7.34
N ASP A 84 17.68 4.35 -7.40
CA ASP A 84 17.19 4.97 -8.64
C ASP A 84 18.32 5.11 -9.67
N ALA A 85 19.52 5.52 -9.23
CA ALA A 85 20.69 5.58 -10.12
C ALA A 85 21.08 4.20 -10.69
N ARG A 86 20.94 3.11 -9.93
CA ARG A 86 21.18 1.74 -10.42
C ARG A 86 20.14 1.31 -11.45
N ILE A 87 18.87 1.62 -11.20
CA ILE A 87 17.78 1.36 -12.16
C ILE A 87 18.05 2.09 -13.47
N MET A 88 18.40 3.38 -13.40
CA MET A 88 18.61 4.22 -14.58
C MET A 88 19.91 3.89 -15.32
N SER A 89 20.93 3.34 -14.64
CA SER A 89 22.21 2.97 -15.27
C SER A 89 22.21 1.57 -15.91
N GLY A 90 21.15 0.78 -15.75
CA GLY A 90 21.03 -0.56 -16.33
C GLY A 90 22.04 -1.58 -15.80
N LYS A 91 22.79 -1.25 -14.74
CA LYS A 91 23.70 -2.16 -14.06
C LYS A 91 22.95 -2.87 -12.94
N SER A 92 22.35 -4.01 -13.28
CA SER A 92 21.80 -4.99 -12.35
C SER A 92 22.89 -5.88 -11.77
#